data_AF-A0A959DX50-F1
#
_entry.id   AF-A0A959DX50-F1
#
_cell.length_a   1.000
_cell.length_b   1.000
_cell.length_c   1.000
_cell.angle_alpha   90.00
_cell.angle_beta   90.00
_cell.angle_gamma   90.00
#
_symmetry.space_group_name_H-M   'P 1'
#
loop_
_entity.id
_entity.type
_entity.pdbx_description
1 polymer ?
#
loop_
_entity_poly.entity_id
_entity_poly.type
_entity_poly.pdbx_seq_one_letter_code
_entity_poly.pdbx_strand_id
1 'polypeptide(L)'
;MENGLSCFHEFVHSRPGQLIVQPRMGFSQFDRMREGLACVKNINAHTVGTITLDSFTRTGDFRSAKEAIENHRPLNGYPIVSYGARVNRQLIDGLAGPDFPVQVRHGCSRPESIFKAIIDAGIDATEGGPVSYCLPYGRVPLTASAASWRACCEMFAEGDHTKRHIESFGGCIMGQLCPPAMLIAVTVVEALFFRQYGVRSFSVSLSQGSNFQQDAAALSALRIVSRKYLGDQDQWHIVYYTFMGKFPVTVHGAKAIMKDSVRIAKSGKADRIIVKTIKEAHQIPSIEDNRDALIQADRDFRAPLDPLEEQIDPGEVERITEEADFLIEVLLNADNNLENAIAAVFSKGYWDIPFCLHPDNRNAAFARLDDEGRVEWADTGNIPFPARILKNHRRKNKKLSSKELLLMVSYNQIKYDFPGWKADRENGPAGEGILEKPLIQI
;
A
#
# COMPACT_ATOMS: atom_id res chain seq x y z
N MET A 1 -28.76 8.96 18.68
CA MET A 1 -28.30 8.39 17.40
C MET A 1 -27.06 7.59 17.75
N GLU A 2 -27.20 6.27 17.88
CA GLU A 2 -26.04 5.38 17.94
C GLU A 2 -25.33 5.55 16.60
N ASN A 3 -24.20 6.25 16.59
CA ASN A 3 -23.29 6.19 15.47
C ASN A 3 -22.83 4.73 15.40
N GLY A 4 -23.41 3.94 14.50
CA GLY A 4 -22.86 2.63 14.19
C GLY A 4 -21.38 2.82 13.86
N LEU A 5 -20.52 1.87 14.18
CA LEU A 5 -19.14 1.91 13.69
C LEU A 5 -19.06 0.91 12.53
N SER A 6 -18.00 0.99 11.72
CA SER A 6 -17.77 -0.04 10.70
C SER A 6 -17.39 -1.33 11.40
N CYS A 7 -17.96 -2.48 11.02
CA CYS A 7 -17.51 -3.78 11.54
C CYS A 7 -15.98 -3.93 11.36
N PHE A 8 -15.45 -3.40 10.24
CA PHE A 8 -14.01 -3.33 9.99
C PHE A 8 -13.24 -2.51 11.03
N HIS A 9 -13.75 -1.34 11.38
CA HIS A 9 -13.09 -0.45 12.35
C HIS A 9 -13.27 -0.95 13.80
N GLU A 10 -14.45 -1.45 14.15
CA GLU A 10 -14.69 -2.12 15.44
C GLU A 10 -13.74 -3.28 15.64
N PHE A 11 -13.57 -4.12 14.61
CA PHE A 11 -12.61 -5.22 14.64
C PHE A 11 -11.19 -4.71 14.90
N VAL A 12 -10.76 -3.65 14.21
CA VAL A 12 -9.41 -3.10 14.37
C VAL A 12 -9.13 -2.67 15.81
N HIS A 13 -10.13 -2.09 16.48
CA HIS A 13 -9.99 -1.61 17.86
C HIS A 13 -10.41 -2.64 18.93
N SER A 14 -10.85 -3.83 18.53
CA SER A 14 -11.36 -4.86 19.45
C SER A 14 -10.30 -5.48 20.36
N ARG A 15 -9.02 -5.47 19.93
CA ARG A 15 -7.89 -6.08 20.64
C ARG A 15 -6.67 -5.16 20.68
N PRO A 16 -6.71 -4.08 21.49
CA PRO A 16 -5.59 -3.14 21.57
C PRO A 16 -4.29 -3.85 21.96
N GLY A 17 -3.20 -3.50 21.29
CA GLY A 17 -1.87 -4.08 21.53
C GLY A 17 -1.59 -5.39 20.81
N GLN A 18 -2.51 -5.90 19.98
CA GLN A 18 -2.25 -7.00 19.04
C GLN A 18 -2.12 -6.44 17.62
N LEU A 19 -1.11 -6.90 16.87
CA LEU A 19 -1.00 -6.57 15.45
C LEU A 19 -2.05 -7.34 14.66
N ILE A 20 -2.76 -6.62 13.80
CA ILE A 20 -3.66 -7.25 12.83
C ILE A 20 -2.82 -7.69 11.63
N VAL A 21 -2.86 -8.98 11.31
CA VAL A 21 -2.10 -9.54 10.18
C VAL A 21 -3.07 -9.92 9.07
N GLN A 22 -2.78 -9.48 7.85
CA GLN A 22 -3.64 -9.70 6.70
C GLN A 22 -2.83 -10.17 5.49
N PRO A 23 -3.27 -11.23 4.78
CA PRO A 23 -2.57 -11.71 3.60
C PRO A 23 -3.00 -10.93 2.35
N ARG A 24 -2.25 -11.06 1.25
CA ARG A 24 -2.74 -10.75 -0.10
C ARG A 24 -3.06 -12.04 -0.83
N MET A 25 -4.35 -12.40 -0.86
CA MET A 25 -4.82 -13.70 -1.34
C MET A 25 -6.00 -13.53 -2.30
N GLY A 26 -6.00 -14.30 -3.40
CA GLY A 26 -7.07 -14.30 -4.40
C GLY A 26 -6.96 -15.52 -5.29
N PHE A 27 -8.06 -16.26 -5.46
CA PHE A 27 -8.12 -17.45 -6.30
C PHE A 27 -9.29 -17.35 -7.27
N SER A 28 -9.12 -17.86 -8.49
CA SER A 28 -10.17 -17.76 -9.51
C SER A 28 -11.40 -18.61 -9.21
N GLN A 29 -11.21 -19.78 -8.59
CA GLN A 29 -12.29 -20.72 -8.29
C GLN A 29 -12.95 -20.40 -6.95
N PHE A 30 -14.29 -20.41 -6.94
CA PHE A 30 -15.12 -20.15 -5.76
C PHE A 30 -14.73 -20.97 -4.53
N ASP A 31 -14.70 -22.31 -4.66
CA ASP A 31 -14.46 -23.20 -3.50
C ASP A 31 -13.09 -22.94 -2.88
N ARG A 32 -12.07 -22.74 -3.71
CA ARG A 32 -10.71 -22.44 -3.27
C ARG A 32 -10.60 -21.07 -2.62
N MET A 33 -11.30 -20.06 -3.12
CA MET A 33 -11.36 -18.74 -2.49
C MET A 33 -12.04 -18.83 -1.11
N ARG A 34 -13.14 -19.58 -1.01
CA ARG A 34 -13.86 -19.81 0.25
C ARG A 34 -13.02 -20.57 1.27
N GLU A 35 -12.34 -21.64 0.84
CA GLU A 35 -11.38 -22.40 1.65
C GLU A 35 -10.26 -21.51 2.19
N GLY A 36 -9.70 -20.64 1.34
CA GLY A 36 -8.68 -19.68 1.76
C GLY A 36 -9.18 -18.73 2.85
N LEU A 37 -10.37 -18.15 2.68
CA LEU A 37 -10.96 -17.26 3.70
C LEU A 37 -11.24 -18.01 5.01
N ALA A 38 -11.76 -19.24 4.94
CA ALA A 38 -12.01 -20.07 6.11
C ALA A 38 -10.70 -20.44 6.83
N CYS A 39 -9.63 -20.74 6.08
CA CYS A 39 -8.31 -20.99 6.64
C CYS A 39 -7.81 -19.78 7.44
N VAL A 40 -7.86 -18.57 6.85
CA VAL A 40 -7.41 -17.33 7.50
C VAL A 40 -8.24 -17.02 8.76
N LYS A 41 -9.55 -17.23 8.72
CA LYS A 41 -10.47 -17.05 9.87
C LYS A 41 -10.11 -17.97 11.05
N ASN A 42 -9.66 -19.19 10.77
CA ASN A 42 -9.37 -20.20 11.78
C ASN A 42 -7.93 -20.12 12.35
N ILE A 43 -7.13 -19.15 11.91
CA ILE A 43 -5.80 -18.91 12.49
C ILE A 43 -5.96 -18.30 13.88
N ASN A 44 -5.19 -18.80 14.84
CA ASN A 44 -5.12 -18.23 16.19
C ASN A 44 -4.26 -16.95 16.25
N ALA A 45 -4.66 -15.94 15.48
CA ALA A 45 -4.07 -14.60 15.42
C ALA A 45 -5.18 -13.58 15.10
N HIS A 46 -4.89 -12.29 15.20
CA HIS A 46 -5.86 -11.24 14.85
C HIS A 46 -5.82 -11.02 13.33
N THR A 47 -6.69 -11.69 12.57
CA THR A 47 -6.61 -11.76 11.11
C THR A 47 -7.76 -11.05 10.38
N VAL A 48 -7.44 -10.46 9.22
CA VAL A 48 -8.44 -9.94 8.26
C VAL A 48 -8.41 -10.82 7.01
N GLY A 49 -9.58 -11.15 6.48
CA GLY A 49 -9.70 -11.86 5.20
C GLY A 49 -9.43 -10.93 4.02
N THR A 50 -8.87 -11.47 2.94
CA THR A 50 -8.61 -10.71 1.72
C THR A 50 -9.17 -11.42 0.50
N ILE A 51 -9.80 -10.65 -0.38
CA ILE A 51 -10.15 -11.05 -1.75
C ILE A 51 -9.38 -10.14 -2.71
N THR A 52 -8.28 -10.64 -3.26
CA THR A 52 -7.51 -9.95 -4.30
C THR A 52 -8.16 -10.22 -5.66
N LEU A 53 -8.54 -9.16 -6.38
CA LEU A 53 -9.21 -9.30 -7.68
C LEU A 53 -8.25 -9.67 -8.79
N ASP A 54 -8.73 -10.38 -9.82
CA ASP A 54 -7.93 -10.72 -10.99
C ASP A 54 -7.65 -9.50 -11.89
N SER A 55 -6.70 -9.63 -12.80
CA SER A 55 -6.30 -8.55 -13.71
C SER A 55 -7.37 -8.18 -14.74
N PHE A 56 -8.18 -9.12 -15.22
CA PHE A 56 -9.24 -8.79 -16.18
C PHE A 56 -10.34 -7.96 -15.52
N THR A 57 -10.74 -8.31 -14.29
CA THR A 57 -11.65 -7.47 -13.50
C THR A 57 -11.08 -6.06 -13.29
N ARG A 58 -9.78 -5.94 -12.99
CA ARG A 58 -9.10 -4.65 -12.79
C ARG A 58 -9.06 -3.77 -14.05
N THR A 59 -9.05 -4.37 -15.24
CA THR A 59 -9.04 -3.64 -16.52
C THR A 59 -10.43 -3.49 -17.14
N GLY A 60 -11.49 -4.01 -16.50
CA GLY A 60 -12.86 -3.98 -17.01
C GLY A 60 -13.18 -5.05 -18.05
N ASP A 61 -12.29 -6.02 -18.28
CA ASP A 61 -12.51 -7.13 -19.21
C ASP A 61 -13.28 -8.29 -18.55
N PHE A 62 -14.52 -8.00 -18.16
CA PHE A 62 -15.37 -8.97 -17.46
C PHE A 62 -15.74 -10.18 -18.34
N ARG A 63 -15.65 -10.02 -19.66
CA ARG A 63 -15.90 -11.11 -20.62
C ARG A 63 -14.79 -12.16 -20.52
N SER A 64 -13.53 -11.76 -20.63
CA SER A 64 -12.39 -12.68 -20.49
C SER A 64 -12.34 -13.32 -19.10
N ALA A 65 -12.67 -12.56 -18.05
CA ALA A 65 -12.80 -13.12 -16.70
C ALA A 65 -13.89 -14.21 -16.63
N LYS A 66 -15.06 -13.97 -17.23
CA LYS A 66 -16.17 -14.93 -17.25
C LYS A 66 -15.83 -16.19 -18.06
N GLU A 67 -15.25 -16.02 -19.24
CA GLU A 67 -14.79 -17.14 -20.07
C GLU A 67 -13.73 -17.98 -19.34
N ALA A 68 -12.83 -17.35 -18.57
CA ALA A 68 -11.85 -18.06 -17.77
C ALA A 68 -12.50 -18.90 -16.67
N ILE A 69 -13.54 -18.38 -15.98
CA ILE A 69 -14.31 -19.14 -14.99
C ILE A 69 -14.96 -20.36 -15.64
N GLU A 70 -15.69 -20.16 -16.74
CA GLU A 70 -16.43 -21.20 -17.46
C GLU A 70 -15.53 -22.31 -17.99
N ASN A 71 -14.31 -21.97 -18.41
CA ASN A 71 -13.32 -22.92 -18.91
C ASN A 71 -12.32 -23.40 -17.83
N HIS A 72 -12.57 -23.10 -16.55
CA HIS A 72 -11.68 -23.42 -15.42
C HIS A 72 -10.22 -22.98 -15.61
N ARG A 73 -9.98 -21.88 -16.32
CA ARG A 73 -8.64 -21.31 -16.50
C ARG A 73 -8.23 -20.55 -15.23
N PRO A 74 -6.99 -20.73 -14.74
CA PRO A 74 -6.54 -20.01 -13.56
C PRO A 74 -6.42 -18.51 -13.85
N LEU A 75 -6.90 -17.69 -12.92
CA LEU A 75 -6.69 -16.24 -12.88
C LEU A 75 -5.77 -15.91 -11.70
N ASN A 76 -5.12 -14.76 -11.76
CA ASN A 76 -4.27 -14.23 -10.69
C ASN A 76 -5.05 -13.58 -9.53
N GLY A 77 -6.35 -13.86 -9.41
CA GLY A 77 -7.23 -13.31 -8.39
C GLY A 77 -8.68 -13.78 -8.56
N TYR A 78 -9.57 -13.26 -7.72
CA TYR A 78 -10.99 -13.58 -7.71
C TYR A 78 -11.81 -12.66 -8.63
N PRO A 79 -12.56 -13.19 -9.61
CA PRO A 79 -13.35 -12.39 -10.54
C PRO A 79 -14.73 -12.00 -9.97
N ILE A 80 -14.72 -11.11 -8.97
CA ILE A 80 -15.92 -10.73 -8.19
C ILE A 80 -17.08 -10.22 -9.06
N VAL A 81 -16.79 -9.45 -10.12
CA VAL A 81 -17.82 -8.90 -11.01
C VAL A 81 -18.47 -10.01 -11.83
N SER A 82 -17.66 -10.94 -12.36
CA SER A 82 -18.14 -12.01 -13.24
C SER A 82 -18.90 -13.11 -12.51
N TYR A 83 -18.61 -13.36 -11.22
CA TYR A 83 -19.41 -14.29 -10.40
C TYR A 83 -20.78 -13.74 -10.02
N GLY A 84 -20.90 -12.43 -9.82
CA GLY A 84 -22.15 -11.74 -9.51
C GLY A 84 -22.64 -11.94 -8.06
N ALA A 85 -23.67 -11.15 -7.70
CA ALA A 85 -24.11 -10.94 -6.33
C ALA A 85 -24.41 -12.22 -5.54
N ARG A 86 -25.17 -13.16 -6.13
CA ARG A 86 -25.60 -14.39 -5.43
C ARG A 86 -24.41 -15.24 -5.01
N VAL A 87 -23.46 -15.46 -5.92
CA VAL A 87 -22.28 -16.27 -5.66
C VAL A 87 -21.35 -15.57 -4.67
N ASN A 88 -21.17 -14.24 -4.81
CA ASN A 88 -20.33 -13.49 -3.87
C ASN A 88 -20.91 -13.47 -2.44
N ARG A 89 -22.23 -13.41 -2.26
CA ARG A 89 -22.86 -13.58 -0.94
C ARG A 89 -22.58 -14.95 -0.35
N GLN A 90 -22.72 -16.00 -1.16
CA GLN A 90 -22.37 -17.37 -0.75
C GLN A 90 -20.88 -17.52 -0.40
N LEU A 91 -19.99 -16.75 -1.04
CA LEU A 91 -18.56 -16.79 -0.75
C LEU A 91 -18.27 -16.36 0.69
N ILE A 92 -18.92 -15.30 1.17
CA ILE A 92 -18.68 -14.72 2.49
C ILE A 92 -19.63 -15.23 3.58
N ASP A 93 -20.72 -15.90 3.22
CA ASP A 93 -21.73 -16.39 4.15
C ASP A 93 -21.14 -17.30 5.24
N GLY A 94 -21.46 -17.03 6.50
CA GLY A 94 -20.88 -17.69 7.69
C GLY A 94 -19.38 -17.42 7.94
N LEU A 95 -18.69 -16.72 7.04
CA LEU A 95 -17.28 -16.35 7.18
C LEU A 95 -17.13 -14.92 7.67
N ALA A 96 -17.62 -13.94 6.91
CA ALA A 96 -17.45 -12.52 7.21
C ALA A 96 -18.39 -12.06 8.34
N GLY A 97 -17.89 -11.21 9.24
CA GLY A 97 -18.65 -10.64 10.34
C GLY A 97 -17.78 -9.78 11.27
N PRO A 98 -18.32 -9.34 12.43
CA PRO A 98 -17.60 -8.47 13.37
C PRO A 98 -16.25 -9.03 13.85
N ASP A 99 -16.13 -10.36 13.97
CA ASP A 99 -14.90 -11.02 14.41
C ASP A 99 -13.95 -11.43 13.26
N PHE A 100 -14.37 -11.23 12.01
CA PHE A 100 -13.57 -11.56 10.83
C PHE A 100 -14.01 -10.71 9.63
N PRO A 101 -13.55 -9.47 9.50
CA PRO A 101 -13.84 -8.67 8.33
C PRO A 101 -13.12 -9.21 7.10
N VAL A 102 -13.68 -8.94 5.92
CA VAL A 102 -13.09 -9.30 4.62
C VAL A 102 -12.94 -8.04 3.80
N GLN A 103 -11.75 -7.81 3.26
CA GLN A 103 -11.46 -6.65 2.42
C GLN A 103 -11.21 -7.08 0.98
N VAL A 104 -11.82 -6.34 0.04
CA VAL A 104 -11.51 -6.50 -1.39
C VAL A 104 -10.36 -5.58 -1.80
N ARG A 105 -9.33 -6.17 -2.38
CA ARG A 105 -8.07 -5.50 -2.75
C ARG A 105 -7.86 -5.58 -4.26
N HIS A 106 -7.57 -4.46 -4.92
CA HIS A 106 -7.49 -4.42 -6.38
C HIS A 106 -6.37 -3.50 -6.89
N GLY A 107 -6.64 -2.76 -7.96
CA GLY A 107 -5.71 -1.88 -8.66
C GLY A 107 -6.39 -1.37 -9.92
N CYS A 108 -7.47 -0.59 -9.74
CA CYS A 108 -8.38 -0.19 -10.81
C CYS A 108 -8.67 1.31 -10.73
N SER A 109 -8.42 2.04 -11.81
CA SER A 109 -8.59 3.50 -11.88
C SER A 109 -10.05 3.92 -12.07
N ARG A 110 -10.91 3.00 -12.54
CA ARG A 110 -12.35 3.21 -12.78
C ARG A 110 -13.14 2.04 -12.18
N PRO A 111 -13.34 2.02 -10.84
CA PRO A 111 -13.77 0.83 -10.12
C PRO A 111 -15.30 0.73 -9.92
N GLU A 112 -16.12 1.45 -10.69
CA GLU A 112 -17.57 1.53 -10.48
C GLU A 112 -18.24 0.15 -10.41
N SER A 113 -17.92 -0.74 -11.36
CA SER A 113 -18.44 -2.12 -11.38
C SER A 113 -17.93 -2.96 -10.21
N ILE A 114 -16.71 -2.70 -9.74
CA ILE A 114 -16.12 -3.39 -8.59
C ILE A 114 -16.84 -2.96 -7.31
N PHE A 115 -17.02 -1.66 -7.10
CA PHE A 115 -17.74 -1.10 -5.94
C PHE A 115 -19.17 -1.63 -5.87
N LYS A 116 -19.89 -1.67 -7.00
CA LYS A 116 -21.21 -2.28 -7.09
C LYS A 116 -21.18 -3.76 -6.67
N ALA A 117 -20.23 -4.54 -7.17
CA ALA A 117 -20.10 -5.96 -6.82
C ALA A 117 -19.76 -6.19 -5.34
N ILE A 118 -18.95 -5.33 -4.74
CA ILE A 118 -18.59 -5.36 -3.31
C ILE A 118 -19.84 -5.08 -2.45
N ILE A 119 -20.59 -4.02 -2.76
CA ILE A 119 -21.85 -3.70 -2.08
C ILE A 119 -22.86 -4.84 -2.22
N ASP A 120 -23.06 -5.34 -3.44
CA ASP A 120 -24.01 -6.41 -3.72
C ASP A 120 -23.65 -7.73 -3.01
N ALA A 121 -22.36 -7.96 -2.78
CA ALA A 121 -21.84 -9.09 -2.01
C ALA A 121 -22.07 -8.94 -0.50
N GLY A 122 -22.31 -7.73 0.01
CA GLY A 122 -22.37 -7.45 1.44
C GLY A 122 -20.99 -7.30 2.10
N ILE A 123 -19.96 -6.97 1.32
CA ILE A 123 -18.62 -6.68 1.83
C ILE A 123 -18.53 -5.18 2.12
N ASP A 124 -17.92 -4.82 3.24
CA ASP A 124 -17.89 -3.46 3.74
C ASP A 124 -16.54 -2.76 3.58
N ALA A 125 -15.48 -3.49 3.22
CA ALA A 125 -14.14 -2.93 3.10
C ALA A 125 -13.50 -3.11 1.71
N THR A 126 -12.89 -2.04 1.21
CA THR A 126 -12.07 -2.09 -0.01
C THR A 126 -10.79 -1.27 0.10
N GLU A 127 -10.02 -1.20 -0.98
CA GLU A 127 -8.70 -0.56 -1.06
C GLU A 127 -8.58 0.22 -2.37
N GLY A 128 -7.81 1.30 -2.34
CA GLY A 128 -7.40 2.09 -3.49
C GLY A 128 -7.74 3.55 -3.31
N GLY A 129 -7.46 4.34 -4.34
CA GLY A 129 -7.82 5.75 -4.37
C GLY A 129 -7.58 6.40 -5.74
N PRO A 130 -8.01 7.67 -5.89
CA PRO A 130 -7.99 8.39 -7.16
C PRO A 130 -6.59 8.57 -7.76
N VAL A 131 -5.54 8.56 -6.94
CA VAL A 131 -4.15 8.71 -7.37
C VAL A 131 -3.46 7.35 -7.37
N SER A 132 -3.57 6.63 -6.26
CA SER A 132 -2.81 5.41 -5.98
C SER A 132 -3.21 4.22 -6.84
N TYR A 133 -4.48 4.15 -7.28
CA TYR A 133 -4.95 3.15 -8.25
C TYR A 133 -5.04 3.68 -9.68
N CYS A 134 -4.56 4.90 -9.92
CA CYS A 134 -4.41 5.48 -11.25
C CYS A 134 -2.97 5.38 -11.73
N LEU A 135 -2.07 6.09 -11.05
CA LEU A 135 -0.73 6.38 -11.55
C LEU A 135 0.14 5.11 -11.74
N PRO A 136 0.15 4.12 -10.84
CA PRO A 136 0.95 2.91 -11.02
C PRO A 136 0.37 1.90 -12.02
N TYR A 137 -0.92 2.00 -12.36
CA TYR A 137 -1.68 0.89 -12.97
C TYR A 137 -2.10 1.09 -14.42
N GLY A 138 -1.82 2.25 -15.02
CA GLY A 138 -2.20 2.45 -16.41
C GLY A 138 -1.91 3.83 -16.96
N ARG A 139 -2.81 4.28 -17.83
CA ARG A 139 -2.75 5.57 -18.53
C ARG A 139 -4.12 6.27 -18.55
N VAL A 140 -5.02 5.85 -17.67
CA VAL A 140 -6.33 6.51 -17.52
C VAL A 140 -6.05 7.94 -17.05
N PRO A 141 -6.59 8.98 -17.70
CA PRO A 141 -6.37 10.35 -17.24
C PRO A 141 -6.74 10.49 -15.76
N LEU A 142 -5.87 11.15 -14.99
CA LEU A 142 -6.03 11.30 -13.54
C LEU A 142 -7.36 11.96 -13.18
N THR A 143 -7.80 12.94 -13.99
CA THR A 143 -9.12 13.59 -13.86
C THR A 143 -10.27 12.59 -14.00
N ALA A 144 -10.18 11.66 -14.96
CA ALA A 144 -11.19 10.62 -15.15
C ALA A 144 -11.17 9.60 -14.01
N SER A 145 -10.00 9.26 -13.47
CA SER A 145 -9.89 8.40 -12.30
C SER A 145 -10.50 9.08 -11.06
N ALA A 146 -10.16 10.34 -10.80
CA ALA A 146 -10.70 11.11 -9.68
C ALA A 146 -12.23 11.21 -9.75
N ALA A 147 -12.81 11.52 -10.93
CA ALA A 147 -14.27 11.52 -11.11
C ALA A 147 -14.91 10.14 -10.89
N SER A 148 -14.26 9.06 -11.30
CA SER A 148 -14.75 7.69 -11.09
C SER A 148 -14.71 7.32 -9.60
N TRP A 149 -13.62 7.65 -8.90
CA TRP A 149 -13.48 7.43 -7.47
C TRP A 149 -14.43 8.28 -6.64
N ARG A 150 -14.74 9.52 -7.06
CA ARG A 150 -15.80 10.32 -6.45
C ARG A 150 -17.13 9.59 -6.49
N ALA A 151 -17.56 9.16 -7.67
CA ALA A 151 -18.83 8.42 -7.84
C ALA A 151 -18.85 7.13 -7.01
N CYS A 152 -17.72 6.43 -6.91
CA CYS A 152 -17.57 5.25 -6.08
C CYS A 152 -17.68 5.56 -4.58
N CYS A 153 -17.07 6.66 -4.11
CA CYS A 153 -17.18 7.10 -2.72
C CYS A 153 -18.62 7.51 -2.38
N GLU A 154 -19.29 8.26 -3.26
CA GLU A 154 -20.71 8.63 -3.11
C GLU A 154 -21.58 7.38 -3.00
N MET A 155 -21.40 6.40 -3.90
CA MET A 155 -22.08 5.10 -3.87
C MET A 155 -21.78 4.31 -2.57
N PHE A 156 -20.55 4.35 -2.08
CA PHE A 156 -20.16 3.74 -0.81
C PHE A 156 -20.69 4.52 0.41
N ALA A 157 -20.95 5.81 0.28
CA ALA A 157 -21.54 6.60 1.36
C ALA A 157 -23.06 6.40 1.45
N GLU A 158 -23.73 6.01 0.36
CA GLU A 158 -25.18 5.74 0.33
C GLU A 158 -25.58 4.56 1.24
N GLY A 159 -26.52 4.78 2.15
CA GLY A 159 -27.05 3.77 3.07
C GLY A 159 -26.50 3.91 4.49
N ASP A 160 -26.24 2.79 5.16
CA ASP A 160 -25.67 2.78 6.52
C ASP A 160 -24.16 3.13 6.47
N HIS A 161 -23.89 4.42 6.25
CA HIS A 161 -22.60 5.08 6.01
C HIS A 161 -21.52 4.71 7.02
N THR A 162 -21.89 4.26 8.21
CA THR A 162 -20.93 3.87 9.22
C THR A 162 -20.30 2.51 8.96
N LYS A 163 -20.89 1.68 8.08
CA LYS A 163 -20.43 0.30 7.91
C LYS A 163 -19.22 0.18 7.00
N ARG A 164 -19.00 1.13 6.08
CA ARG A 164 -18.06 0.93 4.96
C ARG A 164 -16.70 1.60 5.18
N HIS A 165 -15.66 0.92 4.71
CA HIS A 165 -14.28 1.27 4.95
C HIS A 165 -13.48 1.29 3.63
N ILE A 166 -12.68 2.34 3.42
CA ILE A 166 -11.77 2.43 2.26
C ILE A 166 -10.33 2.62 2.74
N GLU A 167 -9.46 1.70 2.39
CA GLU A 167 -8.02 1.86 2.59
C GLU A 167 -7.37 2.56 1.42
N SER A 168 -6.76 3.72 1.65
CA SER A 168 -5.90 4.36 0.64
C SER A 168 -4.68 3.47 0.34
N PHE A 169 -4.31 3.33 -0.94
CA PHE A 169 -3.05 2.70 -1.38
C PHE A 169 -1.94 3.74 -1.63
N GLY A 170 -2.21 5.02 -1.31
CA GLY A 170 -1.29 6.14 -1.53
C GLY A 170 0.09 5.97 -0.92
N GLY A 171 0.19 5.27 0.20
CA GLY A 171 1.47 5.05 0.86
C GLY A 171 2.32 3.93 0.27
N CYS A 172 1.85 3.27 -0.80
CA CYS A 172 2.51 2.11 -1.38
C CYS A 172 2.98 2.28 -2.82
N ILE A 173 2.42 3.25 -3.55
CA ILE A 173 2.62 3.55 -4.99
C ILE A 173 3.95 3.06 -5.61
N MET A 174 4.97 3.91 -5.73
CA MET A 174 6.30 3.52 -6.23
C MET A 174 7.18 2.88 -5.13
N GLY A 175 6.56 2.50 -4.00
CA GLY A 175 7.18 1.83 -2.86
C GLY A 175 8.53 2.42 -2.45
N GLN A 176 9.57 1.58 -2.51
CA GLN A 176 10.93 1.85 -2.04
C GLN A 176 11.66 3.02 -2.72
N LEU A 177 11.15 3.52 -3.85
CA LEU A 177 11.82 4.57 -4.63
C LEU A 177 11.19 5.96 -4.42
N CYS A 178 10.14 6.03 -3.59
CA CYS A 178 9.43 7.27 -3.32
C CYS A 178 9.81 7.80 -1.93
N PRO A 179 10.18 9.08 -1.78
CA PRO A 179 10.42 9.69 -0.47
C PRO A 179 9.20 9.52 0.45
N PRO A 180 9.38 9.14 1.73
CA PRO A 180 8.26 8.84 2.63
C PRO A 180 7.24 9.98 2.76
N ALA A 181 7.69 11.24 2.70
CA ALA A 181 6.82 12.39 2.77
C ALA A 181 5.80 12.45 1.62
N MET A 182 6.18 12.06 0.40
CA MET A 182 5.25 11.99 -0.74
C MET A 182 4.23 10.86 -0.55
N LEU A 183 4.68 9.69 -0.07
CA LEU A 183 3.79 8.56 0.26
C LEU A 183 2.74 8.96 1.32
N ILE A 184 3.17 9.68 2.37
CA ILE A 184 2.30 10.20 3.41
C ILE A 184 1.32 11.25 2.85
N ALA A 185 1.81 12.18 2.02
CA ALA A 185 0.96 13.21 1.45
C ALA A 185 -0.16 12.61 0.58
N VAL A 186 0.18 11.68 -0.31
CA VAL A 186 -0.82 11.00 -1.16
C VAL A 186 -1.82 10.24 -0.30
N THR A 187 -1.36 9.43 0.66
CA THR A 187 -2.27 8.59 1.45
C THR A 187 -3.25 9.39 2.30
N VAL A 188 -2.80 10.52 2.87
CA VAL A 188 -3.65 11.40 3.68
C VAL A 188 -4.63 12.18 2.80
N VAL A 189 -4.20 12.65 1.63
CA VAL A 189 -5.11 13.34 0.69
C VAL A 189 -6.17 12.40 0.13
N GLU A 190 -5.85 11.14 -0.14
CA GLU A 190 -6.86 10.16 -0.55
C GLU A 190 -7.89 9.93 0.57
N ALA A 191 -7.46 9.86 1.83
CA ALA A 191 -8.39 9.81 2.96
C ALA A 191 -9.27 11.08 3.07
N LEU A 192 -8.71 12.26 2.86
CA LEU A 192 -9.47 13.51 2.78
C LEU A 192 -10.48 13.52 1.62
N PHE A 193 -10.10 12.92 0.48
CA PHE A 193 -10.97 12.76 -0.68
C PHE A 193 -12.16 11.87 -0.33
N PHE A 194 -11.91 10.71 0.28
CA PHE A 194 -12.98 9.80 0.72
C PHE A 194 -13.95 10.53 1.67
N ARG A 195 -13.41 11.31 2.61
CA ARG A 195 -14.18 12.13 3.55
C ARG A 195 -15.04 13.18 2.86
N GLN A 196 -14.49 13.90 1.89
CA GLN A 196 -15.22 14.94 1.15
C GLN A 196 -16.46 14.34 0.44
N TYR A 197 -16.38 13.08 0.03
CA TYR A 197 -17.45 12.37 -0.67
C TYR A 197 -18.20 11.36 0.22
N GLY A 198 -18.19 11.57 1.53
CA GLY A 198 -19.14 10.97 2.47
C GLY A 198 -18.65 9.71 3.20
N VAL A 199 -17.46 9.18 2.90
CA VAL A 199 -16.91 8.01 3.59
C VAL A 199 -16.22 8.44 4.88
N ARG A 200 -16.58 7.80 6.01
CA ARG A 200 -16.12 8.19 7.37
C ARG A 200 -15.19 7.19 8.03
N SER A 201 -14.96 6.04 7.40
CA SER A 201 -13.99 5.04 7.86
C SER A 201 -12.97 4.77 6.76
N PHE A 202 -11.69 4.97 7.08
CA PHE A 202 -10.63 4.78 6.11
C PHE A 202 -9.31 4.35 6.76
N SER A 203 -8.42 3.78 5.97
CA SER A 203 -7.05 3.49 6.39
C SER A 203 -6.07 4.32 5.60
N VAL A 204 -5.02 4.77 6.27
CA VAL A 204 -3.85 5.35 5.63
C VAL A 204 -2.73 4.31 5.60
N SER A 205 -2.28 3.98 4.39
CA SER A 205 -1.21 3.00 4.19
C SER A 205 0.18 3.61 4.21
N LEU A 206 1.20 2.78 4.45
CA LEU A 206 2.61 3.03 4.14
C LEU A 206 3.30 1.70 3.82
N SER A 207 4.15 1.66 2.81
CA SER A 207 4.96 0.47 2.50
C SER A 207 6.38 0.57 3.05
N GLN A 208 6.95 -0.59 3.39
CA GLN A 208 8.36 -0.70 3.76
C GLN A 208 9.28 -0.20 2.64
N GLY A 209 10.20 0.70 3.02
CA GLY A 209 11.29 1.19 2.22
C GLY A 209 12.55 0.33 2.41
N SER A 210 13.71 0.98 2.37
CA SER A 210 15.03 0.32 2.41
C SER A 210 15.77 0.49 3.74
N ASN A 211 15.28 1.37 4.62
CA ASN A 211 15.91 1.69 5.89
C ASN A 211 14.92 1.61 7.06
N PHE A 212 15.26 0.79 8.06
CA PHE A 212 14.41 0.54 9.24
C PHE A 212 14.03 1.82 9.98
N GLN A 213 15.01 2.67 10.28
CA GLN A 213 14.80 3.88 11.09
C GLN A 213 13.98 4.92 10.33
N GLN A 214 14.22 5.07 9.03
CA GLN A 214 13.41 5.94 8.20
C GLN A 214 11.95 5.45 8.12
N ASP A 215 11.71 4.15 7.97
CA ASP A 215 10.35 3.61 7.89
C ASP A 215 9.61 3.74 9.23
N ALA A 216 10.28 3.49 10.36
CA ALA A 216 9.72 3.70 11.70
C ALA A 216 9.40 5.18 11.97
N ALA A 217 10.29 6.08 11.54
CA ALA A 217 10.05 7.53 11.59
C ALA A 217 8.89 7.95 10.68
N ALA A 218 8.78 7.38 9.49
CA ALA A 218 7.70 7.65 8.55
C ALA A 218 6.33 7.19 9.07
N LEU A 219 6.25 6.04 9.76
CA LEU A 219 5.02 5.63 10.46
C LEU A 219 4.62 6.60 11.57
N SER A 220 5.60 7.10 12.32
CA SER A 220 5.37 8.11 13.36
C SER A 220 4.89 9.44 12.76
N ALA A 221 5.53 9.90 11.69
CA ALA A 221 5.13 11.09 10.93
C ALA A 221 3.74 10.93 10.32
N LEU A 222 3.42 9.77 9.72
CA LEU A 222 2.10 9.47 9.18
C LEU A 222 1.01 9.61 10.24
N ARG A 223 1.26 9.14 11.47
CA ARG A 223 0.31 9.31 12.58
C ARG A 223 0.12 10.77 12.97
N ILE A 224 1.20 11.56 13.05
CA ILE A 224 1.14 13.00 13.39
C ILE A 224 0.34 13.75 12.32
N VAL A 225 0.69 13.56 11.05
CA VAL A 225 0.03 14.21 9.91
C VAL A 225 -1.44 13.78 9.82
N SER A 226 -1.74 12.48 9.95
CA SER A 226 -3.11 11.98 9.92
C SER A 226 -3.96 12.57 11.05
N ARG A 227 -3.42 12.70 12.27
CA ARG A 227 -4.12 13.38 13.37
C ARG A 227 -4.39 14.86 13.05
N LYS A 228 -3.43 15.58 12.45
CA LYS A 228 -3.61 16.98 12.04
C LYS A 228 -4.77 17.15 11.06
N TYR A 229 -4.89 16.28 10.05
CA TYR A 229 -5.83 16.47 8.93
C TYR A 229 -7.16 15.71 9.05
N LEU A 230 -7.13 14.52 9.65
CA LEU A 230 -8.29 13.63 9.78
C LEU A 230 -8.99 13.82 11.13
N GLY A 231 -8.25 14.23 12.17
CA GLY A 231 -8.77 14.41 13.53
C GLY A 231 -9.23 13.10 14.17
N ASP A 232 -9.99 13.22 15.26
CA ASP A 232 -10.50 12.08 16.04
C ASP A 232 -11.99 11.80 15.79
N GLN A 233 -12.65 12.57 14.92
CA GLN A 233 -14.08 12.42 14.62
C GLN A 233 -14.34 11.35 13.55
N ASP A 234 -13.43 11.20 12.59
CA ASP A 234 -13.48 10.16 11.58
C ASP A 234 -12.74 8.91 12.09
N GLN A 235 -13.11 7.74 11.55
CA GLN A 235 -12.51 6.47 11.93
C GLN A 235 -11.32 6.14 11.04
N TRP A 236 -10.12 6.05 11.62
CA TRP A 236 -8.96 5.66 10.84
C TRP A 236 -7.88 4.91 11.62
N HIS A 237 -7.07 4.17 10.89
CA HIS A 237 -5.91 3.44 11.41
C HIS A 237 -4.83 3.32 10.34
N ILE A 238 -3.60 3.00 10.78
CA ILE A 238 -2.43 2.88 9.91
C ILE A 238 -2.24 1.42 9.48
N VAL A 239 -2.02 1.25 8.17
CA VAL A 239 -1.72 -0.06 7.56
C VAL A 239 -0.29 -0.03 7.02
N TYR A 240 0.54 -0.97 7.47
CA TYR A 240 1.88 -1.12 6.96
C TYR A 240 1.98 -2.27 5.97
N TYR A 241 2.75 -2.12 4.90
CA TYR A 241 2.90 -3.18 3.89
C TYR A 241 4.31 -3.71 3.96
N THR A 242 4.42 -5.04 4.09
CA THR A 242 5.68 -5.73 3.82
C THR A 242 6.17 -5.37 2.42
N PHE A 243 7.49 -5.19 2.32
CA PHE A 243 8.19 -4.71 1.14
C PHE A 243 7.58 -5.14 -0.20
N MET A 244 7.30 -4.14 -1.04
CA MET A 244 6.57 -4.28 -2.31
C MET A 244 7.48 -4.18 -3.54
N GLY A 245 8.80 -4.03 -3.35
CA GLY A 245 9.78 -3.94 -4.44
C GLY A 245 10.30 -5.31 -4.89
N LYS A 246 11.49 -5.32 -5.51
CA LYS A 246 12.16 -6.53 -5.97
C LYS A 246 12.55 -7.42 -4.79
N PHE A 247 11.77 -8.47 -4.54
CA PHE A 247 11.86 -9.28 -3.33
C PHE A 247 13.13 -10.15 -3.27
N PRO A 248 13.68 -10.43 -2.07
CA PRO A 248 14.75 -11.41 -1.89
C PRO A 248 14.41 -12.78 -2.48
N VAL A 249 15.39 -13.42 -3.13
CA VAL A 249 15.19 -14.73 -3.78
C VAL A 249 15.55 -15.91 -2.88
N THR A 250 16.40 -15.68 -1.88
CA THR A 250 16.78 -16.70 -0.90
C THR A 250 15.70 -16.83 0.17
N VAL A 251 15.50 -18.05 0.69
CA VAL A 251 14.54 -18.30 1.79
C VAL A 251 14.92 -17.50 3.04
N HIS A 252 16.22 -17.36 3.33
CA HIS A 252 16.70 -16.57 4.46
C HIS A 252 16.38 -15.08 4.27
N GLY A 253 16.73 -14.50 3.12
CA GLY A 253 16.46 -13.09 2.84
C GLY A 253 14.97 -12.76 2.84
N ALA A 254 14.14 -13.64 2.28
CA ALA A 254 12.68 -13.49 2.31
C ALA A 254 12.14 -13.50 3.75
N LYS A 255 12.60 -14.43 4.60
CA LYS A 255 12.21 -14.45 6.02
C LYS A 255 12.72 -13.22 6.78
N ALA A 256 13.94 -12.77 6.49
CA ALA A 256 14.54 -11.62 7.15
C ALA A 256 13.79 -10.33 6.84
N ILE A 257 13.48 -10.04 5.56
CA ILE A 257 12.74 -8.82 5.21
C ILE A 257 11.31 -8.83 5.76
N MET A 258 10.64 -10.00 5.78
CA MET A 258 9.30 -10.15 6.37
C MET A 258 9.33 -9.87 7.88
N LYS A 259 10.32 -10.42 8.59
CA LYS A 259 10.52 -10.17 10.01
C LYS A 259 10.78 -8.69 10.29
N ASP A 260 11.63 -8.05 9.48
CA ASP A 260 11.91 -6.62 9.59
C ASP A 260 10.65 -5.79 9.35
N SER A 261 9.77 -6.16 8.41
CA SER A 261 8.48 -5.47 8.23
C SER A 261 7.65 -5.45 9.51
N VAL A 262 7.56 -6.60 10.19
CA VAL A 262 6.79 -6.75 11.44
C VAL A 262 7.41 -5.94 12.57
N ARG A 263 8.75 -5.93 12.66
CA ARG A 263 9.47 -5.14 13.67
C ARG A 263 9.32 -3.64 13.44
N ILE A 264 9.38 -3.18 12.18
CA ILE A 264 9.11 -1.78 11.84
C ILE A 264 7.65 -1.42 12.16
N ALA A 265 6.69 -2.27 11.78
CA ALA A 265 5.28 -2.06 12.11
C ALA A 265 5.08 -1.91 13.63
N LYS A 266 5.76 -2.73 14.44
CA LYS A 266 5.74 -2.61 15.90
C LYS A 266 6.38 -1.33 16.40
N SER A 267 7.57 -0.98 15.91
CA SER A 267 8.31 0.24 16.29
C SER A 267 7.49 1.50 15.99
N GLY A 268 6.99 1.64 14.75
CA GLY A 268 6.12 2.73 14.32
C GLY A 268 4.65 2.61 14.77
N LYS A 269 4.33 1.55 15.54
CA LYS A 269 3.01 1.22 16.10
C LYS A 269 1.90 1.12 15.05
N ALA A 270 2.14 0.61 13.85
CA ALA A 270 1.09 0.36 12.87
C ALA A 270 0.02 -0.59 13.43
N ASP A 271 -1.24 -0.36 13.06
CA ASP A 271 -2.38 -1.11 13.59
C ASP A 271 -2.59 -2.44 12.84
N ARG A 272 -2.27 -2.43 11.54
CA ARG A 272 -2.42 -3.57 10.63
C ARG A 272 -1.20 -3.72 9.74
N ILE A 273 -0.84 -4.95 9.40
CA ILE A 273 0.20 -5.27 8.42
C ILE A 273 -0.33 -6.15 7.29
N ILE A 274 0.02 -5.81 6.04
CA ILE A 274 -0.17 -6.67 4.88
C ILE A 274 1.09 -7.53 4.72
N VAL A 275 0.97 -8.82 4.98
CA VAL A 275 2.09 -9.76 4.94
C VAL A 275 2.37 -10.27 3.53
N LYS A 276 3.64 -10.57 3.27
CA LYS A 276 4.09 -11.34 2.10
C LYS A 276 4.42 -12.77 2.50
N THR A 277 4.72 -13.61 1.51
CA THR A 277 5.16 -14.99 1.74
C THR A 277 6.59 -15.18 1.23
N ILE A 278 7.25 -16.27 1.67
CA ILE A 278 8.57 -16.66 1.16
C ILE A 278 8.55 -17.02 -0.35
N LYS A 279 7.36 -17.16 -0.94
CA LYS A 279 7.16 -17.46 -2.36
C LYS A 279 7.03 -16.22 -3.24
N GLU A 280 7.08 -15.02 -2.66
CA GLU A 280 6.86 -13.75 -3.37
C GLU A 280 7.73 -13.59 -4.63
N ALA A 281 8.99 -14.01 -4.58
CA ALA A 281 9.91 -13.91 -5.73
C ALA A 281 9.68 -14.99 -6.82
N HIS A 282 8.84 -16.00 -6.55
CA HIS A 282 8.80 -17.24 -7.33
C HIS A 282 7.43 -17.53 -7.95
N GLN A 283 6.33 -17.37 -7.20
CA GLN A 283 4.99 -17.75 -7.66
C GLN A 283 3.87 -17.14 -6.80
N ILE A 284 2.62 -17.24 -7.28
CA ILE A 284 1.43 -16.96 -6.48
C ILE A 284 1.40 -17.94 -5.29
N PRO A 285 1.27 -17.46 -4.04
CA PRO A 285 1.32 -18.33 -2.86
C PRO A 285 0.10 -19.25 -2.73
N SER A 286 0.29 -20.42 -2.10
CA SER A 286 -0.82 -21.30 -1.73
C SER A 286 -1.59 -20.78 -0.50
N ILE A 287 -2.65 -21.49 -0.09
CA ILE A 287 -3.38 -21.18 1.15
C ILE A 287 -2.47 -21.43 2.36
N GLU A 288 -1.67 -22.50 2.33
CA GLU A 288 -0.71 -22.88 3.36
C GLU A 288 0.42 -21.85 3.47
N ASP A 289 0.97 -21.37 2.34
CA ASP A 289 2.00 -20.33 2.34
C ASP A 289 1.48 -19.04 3.02
N ASN A 290 0.23 -18.65 2.73
CA ASN A 290 -0.42 -17.50 3.38
C ASN A 290 -0.63 -17.73 4.87
N ARG A 291 -1.14 -18.91 5.26
CA ARG A 291 -1.36 -19.28 6.66
C ARG A 291 -0.06 -19.20 7.46
N ASP A 292 1.00 -19.80 6.94
CA ASP A 292 2.30 -19.88 7.61
C ASP A 292 2.92 -18.48 7.76
N ALA A 293 2.76 -17.61 6.76
CA ALA A 293 3.18 -16.21 6.83
C ALA A 293 2.44 -15.42 7.92
N LEU A 294 1.12 -15.58 8.04
CA LEU A 294 0.32 -14.91 9.07
C LEU A 294 0.71 -15.34 10.49
N ILE A 295 0.88 -16.65 10.70
CA ILE A 295 1.33 -17.21 11.98
C ILE A 295 2.74 -16.71 12.33
N GLN A 296 3.63 -16.67 11.35
CA GLN A 296 5.00 -16.19 11.55
C GLN A 296 5.01 -14.70 11.90
N ALA A 297 4.21 -13.88 11.22
CA ALA A 297 4.12 -12.45 11.51
C ALA A 297 3.58 -12.17 12.91
N ASP A 298 2.53 -12.87 13.35
CA ASP A 298 2.02 -12.76 14.73
C ASP A 298 3.08 -13.16 15.76
N ARG A 299 3.84 -14.23 15.50
CA ARG A 299 4.96 -14.65 16.37
C ARG A 299 6.06 -13.60 16.44
N ASP A 300 6.48 -13.05 15.29
CA ASP A 300 7.54 -12.05 15.21
C ASP A 300 7.12 -10.75 15.93
N PHE A 301 5.84 -10.39 15.89
CA PHE A 301 5.33 -9.22 16.60
C PHE A 301 5.39 -9.38 18.13
N ARG A 302 5.21 -10.61 18.64
CA ARG A 302 5.31 -10.90 20.09
C ARG A 302 6.75 -10.82 20.61
N ALA A 303 7.76 -10.97 19.75
CA ALA A 303 9.15 -10.83 20.15
C ALA A 303 9.47 -9.38 20.58
N PRO A 304 10.33 -9.17 21.60
CA PRO A 304 10.75 -7.82 21.98
C PRO A 304 11.50 -7.14 20.83
N LEU A 305 11.39 -5.81 20.78
CA LEU A 305 12.25 -4.99 19.94
C LEU A 305 13.62 -4.87 20.59
N ASP A 306 14.64 -4.63 19.77
CA ASP A 306 15.94 -4.26 20.31
C ASP A 306 15.92 -2.78 20.74
N PRO A 307 16.75 -2.34 21.72
CA PRO A 307 16.72 -0.95 22.21
C PRO A 307 16.87 0.12 21.13
N LEU A 308 17.65 -0.17 20.07
CA LEU A 308 17.82 0.75 18.92
C LEU A 308 16.57 0.84 18.05
N GLU A 309 15.75 -0.21 17.99
CA GLU A 309 14.50 -0.21 17.24
C GLU A 309 13.37 0.49 18.00
N GLU A 310 13.47 0.56 19.33
CA GLU A 310 12.55 1.34 20.16
C GLU A 310 12.82 2.85 20.10
N GLN A 311 14.07 3.22 19.78
CA GLN A 311 14.51 4.61 19.69
C GLN A 311 14.37 5.15 18.26
N ILE A 312 13.18 5.66 17.94
CA ILE A 312 12.92 6.35 16.68
C ILE A 312 13.57 7.74 16.71
N ASP A 313 14.35 8.07 15.69
CA ASP A 313 15.01 9.37 15.54
C ASP A 313 13.99 10.52 15.40
N PRO A 314 13.86 11.42 16.40
CA PRO A 314 12.89 12.50 16.35
C PRO A 314 13.18 13.52 15.24
N GLY A 315 14.44 13.71 14.86
CA GLY A 315 14.80 14.64 13.77
C GLY A 315 14.31 14.14 12.42
N GLU A 316 14.40 12.83 12.18
CA GLU A 316 13.85 12.21 10.96
C GLU A 316 12.31 12.26 10.95
N VAL A 317 11.66 12.08 12.10
CA VAL A 317 10.20 12.25 12.23
C VAL A 317 9.79 13.68 11.88
N GLU A 318 10.47 14.69 12.45
CA GLU A 318 10.19 16.10 12.19
C GLU A 318 10.38 16.45 10.71
N ARG A 319 11.49 16.02 10.11
CA ARG A 319 11.78 16.26 8.69
C ARG A 319 10.72 15.67 7.77
N ILE A 320 10.35 14.40 7.96
CA ILE A 320 9.32 13.73 7.14
C ILE A 320 7.96 14.40 7.35
N THR A 321 7.63 14.78 8.58
CA THR A 321 6.39 15.48 8.92
C THR A 321 6.32 16.84 8.21
N GLU A 322 7.38 17.65 8.29
CA GLU A 322 7.45 18.98 7.66
C GLU A 322 7.28 18.90 6.13
N GLU A 323 7.94 17.94 5.49
CA GLU A 323 7.82 17.72 4.04
C GLU A 323 6.40 17.26 3.65
N ALA A 324 5.83 16.28 4.36
CA ALA A 324 4.51 15.75 4.06
C ALA A 324 3.42 16.79 4.28
N ASP A 325 3.52 17.53 5.38
CA ASP A 325 2.62 18.62 5.73
C ASP A 325 2.60 19.69 4.64
N PHE A 326 3.78 20.12 4.19
CA PHE A 326 3.90 21.08 3.11
C PHE A 326 3.26 20.59 1.79
N LEU A 327 3.49 19.32 1.42
CA LEU A 327 2.90 18.73 0.21
C LEU A 327 1.36 18.71 0.28
N ILE A 328 0.79 18.38 1.44
CA ILE A 328 -0.66 18.40 1.65
C ILE A 328 -1.19 19.83 1.56
N GLU A 329 -0.55 20.80 2.23
CA GLU A 329 -0.94 22.22 2.16
C GLU A 329 -0.89 22.78 0.75
N VAL A 330 0.10 22.42 -0.07
CA VAL A 330 0.18 22.81 -1.48
C VAL A 330 -1.05 22.33 -2.26
N LEU A 331 -1.53 21.11 -1.99
CA LEU A 331 -2.73 20.58 -2.63
C LEU A 331 -4.00 21.26 -2.13
N LEU A 332 -4.17 21.38 -0.80
CA LEU A 332 -5.36 21.99 -0.21
C LEU A 332 -5.53 23.46 -0.59
N ASN A 333 -4.42 24.18 -0.83
CA ASN A 333 -4.46 25.56 -1.31
C ASN A 333 -4.64 25.67 -2.85
N ALA A 334 -4.62 24.57 -3.60
CA ALA A 334 -4.79 24.59 -5.04
C ALA A 334 -6.27 24.74 -5.45
N ASP A 335 -7.18 24.05 -4.76
CA ASP A 335 -8.65 24.13 -4.93
C ASP A 335 -9.34 23.54 -3.70
N ASN A 336 -10.53 24.03 -3.34
CA ASN A 336 -11.34 23.47 -2.25
C ASN A 336 -11.96 22.12 -2.62
N ASN A 337 -12.13 21.83 -3.91
CA ASN A 337 -12.58 20.53 -4.39
C ASN A 337 -11.36 19.63 -4.66
N LEU A 338 -11.23 18.56 -3.87
CA LEU A 338 -10.09 17.65 -3.98
C LEU A 338 -9.94 16.97 -5.37
N GLU A 339 -11.01 16.75 -6.14
CA GLU A 339 -10.91 16.26 -7.52
C GLU A 339 -10.10 17.24 -8.40
N ASN A 340 -10.43 18.53 -8.29
CA ASN A 340 -9.76 19.60 -9.02
C ASN A 340 -8.34 19.85 -8.47
N ALA A 341 -8.17 19.83 -7.14
CA ALA A 341 -6.90 20.08 -6.49
C ALA A 341 -5.84 19.04 -6.90
N ILE A 342 -6.21 17.75 -6.91
CA ILE A 342 -5.37 16.65 -7.38
C ILE A 342 -4.93 16.90 -8.83
N ALA A 343 -5.87 17.17 -9.73
CA ALA A 343 -5.54 17.45 -11.14
C ALA A 343 -4.63 18.70 -11.28
N ALA A 344 -4.87 19.73 -10.49
CA ALA A 344 -4.11 20.98 -10.53
C ALA A 344 -2.64 20.78 -10.08
N VAL A 345 -2.38 20.05 -9.00
CA VAL A 345 -1.00 19.87 -8.52
C VAL A 345 -0.15 19.01 -9.45
N PHE A 346 -0.70 17.95 -10.04
CA PHE A 346 0.01 17.13 -11.01
C PHE A 346 0.24 17.87 -12.33
N SER A 347 -0.79 18.55 -12.85
CA SER A 347 -0.66 19.34 -14.09
C SER A 347 0.39 20.44 -13.96
N LYS A 348 0.55 21.07 -12.78
CA LYS A 348 1.60 22.07 -12.50
C LYS A 348 2.96 21.46 -12.13
N GLY A 349 3.02 20.17 -11.81
CA GLY A 349 4.22 19.50 -11.30
C GLY A 349 4.56 19.84 -9.84
N TYR A 350 3.59 20.38 -9.10
CA TYR A 350 3.75 20.64 -7.67
C TYR A 350 3.71 19.36 -6.86
N TRP A 351 3.01 18.34 -7.38
CA TRP A 351 3.20 16.95 -7.02
C TRP A 351 3.79 16.23 -8.23
N ASP A 352 4.84 15.44 -7.98
CA ASP A 352 5.53 14.66 -8.99
C ASP A 352 6.12 13.43 -8.29
N ILE A 353 5.68 12.25 -8.69
CA ILE A 353 6.04 10.99 -8.05
C ILE A 353 7.29 10.43 -8.75
N PRO A 354 8.41 10.27 -8.03
CA PRO A 354 9.62 9.69 -8.60
C PRO A 354 9.36 8.34 -9.30
N PHE A 355 9.91 8.20 -10.51
CA PHE A 355 9.88 6.98 -11.33
C PHE A 355 8.49 6.54 -11.82
N CYS A 356 7.44 7.36 -11.65
CA CYS A 356 6.09 7.02 -12.09
C CYS A 356 5.90 7.30 -13.60
N LEU A 357 5.69 6.24 -14.38
CA LEU A 357 5.58 6.32 -15.85
C LEU A 357 4.22 6.85 -16.38
N HIS A 358 3.31 7.26 -15.50
CA HIS A 358 2.01 7.76 -15.91
C HIS A 358 2.13 9.05 -16.72
N PRO A 359 1.38 9.24 -17.83
CA PRO A 359 1.47 10.45 -18.66
C PRO A 359 1.17 11.76 -17.92
N ASP A 360 0.28 11.71 -16.92
CA ASP A 360 -0.05 12.89 -16.08
C ASP A 360 1.00 13.17 -14.97
N ASN A 361 2.00 12.31 -14.82
CA ASN A 361 3.12 12.53 -13.91
C ASN A 361 4.30 13.17 -14.67
N ARG A 362 4.80 14.32 -14.18
CA ARG A 362 5.80 15.11 -14.92
C ARG A 362 7.17 14.44 -15.03
N ASN A 363 7.53 13.56 -14.10
CA ASN A 363 8.82 12.87 -14.07
C ASN A 363 10.04 13.82 -14.05
N ALA A 364 9.88 15.00 -13.45
CA ALA A 364 10.95 15.96 -13.18
C ALA A 364 11.59 15.73 -11.81
N ALA A 365 10.80 15.32 -10.81
CA ALA A 365 11.32 14.94 -9.50
C ALA A 365 11.88 13.51 -9.51
N PHE A 366 12.98 13.28 -8.80
CA PHE A 366 13.50 11.94 -8.55
C PHE A 366 14.23 11.82 -7.21
N ALA A 367 14.26 10.60 -6.70
CA ALA A 367 14.88 10.26 -5.42
C ALA A 367 16.14 9.41 -5.61
N ARG A 368 16.94 9.28 -4.55
CA ARG A 368 18.11 8.40 -4.47
C ARG A 368 18.16 7.72 -3.11
N LEU A 369 18.97 6.65 -3.03
CA LEU A 369 19.37 6.07 -1.77
C LEU A 369 20.65 6.73 -1.24
N ASP A 370 20.67 7.09 0.03
CA ASP A 370 21.90 7.48 0.72
C ASP A 370 22.80 6.24 1.00
N ASP A 371 23.89 6.41 1.77
CA ASP A 371 24.83 5.31 2.03
C ASP A 371 24.27 4.28 3.02
N GLU A 372 23.30 4.70 3.82
CA GLU A 372 22.55 3.92 4.80
C GLU A 372 21.27 3.31 4.22
N GLY A 373 20.99 3.56 2.94
CA GLY A 373 19.80 3.08 2.24
C GLY A 373 18.53 3.87 2.55
N ARG A 374 18.62 5.11 3.04
CA ARG A 374 17.49 6.02 3.17
C ARG A 374 17.13 6.63 1.83
N VAL A 375 15.84 6.80 1.57
CA VAL A 375 15.33 7.46 0.38
C VAL A 375 15.33 8.98 0.61
N GLU A 376 16.01 9.72 -0.26
CA GLU A 376 16.11 11.18 -0.21
C GLU A 376 15.74 11.80 -1.56
N TRP A 377 15.20 13.02 -1.53
CA TRP A 377 15.04 13.83 -2.73
C TRP A 377 16.41 14.17 -3.34
N ALA A 378 16.61 13.80 -4.60
CA ALA A 378 17.80 14.18 -5.36
C ALA A 378 17.54 15.39 -6.25
N ASP A 379 16.34 15.45 -6.84
CA ASP A 379 15.77 16.61 -7.50
C ASP A 379 14.27 16.65 -7.18
N THR A 380 13.78 17.83 -6.82
CA THR A 380 12.39 18.06 -6.46
C THR A 380 11.57 18.52 -7.67
N GLY A 381 12.20 18.72 -8.84
CA GLY A 381 11.53 19.23 -10.03
C GLY A 381 10.81 20.55 -9.73
N ASN A 382 9.50 20.57 -9.98
CA ASN A 382 8.65 21.74 -9.74
C ASN A 382 7.96 21.74 -8.36
N ILE A 383 8.26 20.77 -7.49
CA ILE A 383 7.71 20.75 -6.13
C ILE A 383 8.21 22.00 -5.39
N PRO A 384 7.32 22.90 -4.93
CA PRO A 384 7.69 24.25 -4.50
C PRO A 384 8.23 24.29 -3.06
N PHE A 385 9.08 23.34 -2.66
CA PHE A 385 9.62 23.29 -1.31
C PHE A 385 10.34 24.60 -0.94
N PRO A 386 10.04 25.21 0.22
CA PRO A 386 10.74 26.39 0.68
C PRO A 386 12.20 26.07 1.01
N ALA A 387 13.05 27.09 0.99
CA ALA A 387 14.48 26.94 1.25
C ALA A 387 14.80 26.24 2.58
N ARG A 388 13.94 26.35 3.61
CA ARG A 388 14.11 25.64 4.90
C ARG A 388 14.07 24.12 4.75
N ILE A 389 13.16 23.59 3.93
CA ILE A 389 13.03 22.14 3.67
C ILE A 389 14.17 21.68 2.78
N LEU A 390 14.48 22.46 1.73
CA LEU A 390 15.57 22.14 0.80
C LEU A 390 16.96 22.12 1.45
N LYS A 391 17.18 22.85 2.56
CA LYS A 391 18.45 22.81 3.32
C LYS A 391 18.77 21.42 3.86
N ASN A 392 17.73 20.61 4.11
CA ASN A 392 17.89 19.23 4.58
C ASN A 392 18.17 18.26 3.43
N HIS A 393 18.10 18.69 2.16
CA HIS A 393 18.29 17.83 1.00
C HIS A 393 19.74 17.88 0.51
N ARG A 394 20.33 16.71 0.32
CA ARG A 394 21.66 16.57 -0.32
C ARG A 394 21.51 16.72 -1.83
N ARG A 395 21.52 17.96 -2.34
CA ARG A 395 21.57 18.23 -3.80
C ARG A 395 22.78 17.55 -4.44
N LYS A 396 22.54 16.52 -5.25
CA LYS A 396 23.56 15.89 -6.10
C LYS A 396 23.27 16.20 -7.57
N ASN A 397 24.05 17.10 -8.16
CA ASN A 397 23.94 17.52 -9.57
C ASN A 397 24.49 16.48 -10.57
N LYS A 398 23.96 15.25 -10.55
CA LYS A 398 24.20 14.27 -11.62
C LYS A 398 22.86 13.64 -12.02
N LYS A 399 22.69 13.35 -13.31
CA LYS A 399 21.60 12.48 -13.76
C LYS A 399 21.80 11.08 -13.17
N LEU A 400 20.72 10.39 -12.82
CA LEU A 400 20.76 9.01 -12.36
C LEU A 400 21.23 8.12 -13.51
N SER A 401 22.24 7.28 -13.30
CA SER A 401 22.66 6.30 -14.31
C SER A 401 21.76 5.06 -14.26
N SER A 402 21.64 4.31 -15.36
CA SER A 402 20.89 3.04 -15.36
C SER A 402 21.46 2.03 -14.35
N LYS A 403 22.78 2.03 -14.14
CA LYS A 403 23.46 1.20 -13.13
C LYS A 403 23.04 1.58 -11.71
N GLU A 404 22.96 2.88 -11.43
CA GLU A 404 22.49 3.40 -10.13
C GLU A 404 21.01 3.05 -9.89
N LEU A 405 20.15 3.21 -10.90
CA LEU A 405 18.74 2.82 -10.80
C LEU A 405 18.56 1.32 -10.55
N LEU A 406 19.28 0.46 -11.28
CA LEU A 406 19.24 -0.99 -11.08
C LEU A 406 19.69 -1.40 -9.68
N LEU A 407 20.71 -0.71 -9.15
CA LEU A 407 21.16 -0.90 -7.78
C LEU A 407 20.09 -0.48 -6.78
N MET A 408 19.46 0.68 -6.95
CA MET A 408 18.37 1.13 -6.08
C MET A 408 17.18 0.16 -6.09
N VAL A 409 16.76 -0.29 -7.28
CA VAL A 409 15.68 -1.26 -7.42
C VAL A 409 16.01 -2.60 -6.75
N SER A 410 17.27 -3.02 -6.82
CA SER A 410 17.73 -4.30 -6.27
C SER A 410 18.29 -4.20 -4.84
N TYR A 411 18.27 -3.00 -4.22
CA TYR A 411 18.98 -2.73 -2.98
C TYR A 411 18.55 -3.68 -1.85
N ASN A 412 17.25 -3.76 -1.60
CA ASN A 412 16.73 -4.66 -0.56
C ASN A 412 16.95 -6.13 -0.91
N GLN A 413 16.75 -6.55 -2.16
CA GLN A 413 17.07 -7.92 -2.58
C GLN A 413 18.51 -8.29 -2.18
N ILE A 414 19.49 -7.47 -2.57
CA ILE A 414 20.90 -7.72 -2.30
C ILE A 414 21.19 -7.67 -0.80
N LYS A 415 20.69 -6.65 -0.09
CA LYS A 415 20.87 -6.46 1.35
C LYS A 415 20.42 -7.68 2.17
N TYR A 416 19.28 -8.27 1.82
CA TYR A 416 18.72 -9.40 2.58
C TYR A 416 19.20 -10.76 2.08
N ASP A 417 19.51 -10.92 0.79
CA ASP A 417 20.08 -12.16 0.25
C ASP A 417 21.55 -12.35 0.63
N PHE A 418 22.31 -11.27 0.82
CA PHE A 418 23.74 -11.28 1.12
C PHE A 418 24.07 -10.50 2.40
N PRO A 419 23.88 -11.11 3.59
CA PRO A 419 24.23 -10.48 4.87
C PRO A 419 25.69 -10.00 4.88
N GLY A 420 25.90 -8.74 5.31
CA GLY A 420 27.23 -8.12 5.34
C GLY A 420 27.60 -7.35 4.06
N TRP A 421 26.76 -7.39 3.01
CA TRP A 421 26.92 -6.51 1.86
C TRP A 421 26.81 -5.04 2.28
N LYS A 422 27.73 -4.21 1.78
CA LYS A 422 27.67 -2.74 1.87
C LYS A 422 27.63 -2.18 0.46
N ALA A 423 26.79 -1.16 0.26
CA ALA A 423 26.71 -0.47 -1.03
C ALA A 423 28.02 0.30 -1.29
N ASP A 424 28.84 -0.18 -2.22
CA ASP A 424 29.97 0.59 -2.75
C ASP A 424 29.49 1.40 -3.97
N ARG A 425 29.61 2.74 -3.88
CA ARG A 425 29.17 3.67 -4.93
C ARG A 425 30.16 3.79 -6.08
N GLU A 426 31.42 3.45 -5.88
CA GLU A 426 32.46 3.58 -6.91
C GLU A 426 32.60 2.30 -7.73
N ASN A 427 32.44 1.15 -7.08
CA ASN A 427 32.41 -0.15 -7.72
C ASN A 427 31.05 -0.79 -7.46
N GLY A 428 30.07 -0.55 -8.35
CA GLY A 428 28.84 -1.36 -8.34
C GLY A 428 29.17 -2.85 -8.28
N PRO A 429 28.24 -3.68 -7.77
CA PRO A 429 28.56 -4.86 -6.94
C PRO A 429 29.91 -5.48 -7.27
N ALA A 430 30.87 -5.38 -6.34
CA ALA A 430 32.13 -6.11 -6.41
C ALA A 430 31.81 -7.61 -6.53
N GLY A 431 31.78 -8.09 -7.76
CA GLY A 431 31.17 -9.35 -8.12
C GLY A 431 30.64 -9.27 -9.56
N GLU A 432 31.57 -9.27 -10.51
CA GLU A 432 31.30 -9.80 -11.86
C GLU A 432 30.60 -11.17 -11.66
N GLY A 433 29.27 -11.20 -11.78
CA GLY A 433 28.46 -12.39 -11.52
C GLY A 433 27.16 -12.21 -10.71
N ILE A 434 26.96 -11.10 -9.99
CA ILE A 434 25.71 -10.90 -9.21
C ILE A 434 24.53 -10.41 -10.08
N LEU A 435 24.81 -9.68 -11.15
CA LEU A 435 23.79 -9.09 -12.05
C LEU A 435 23.62 -9.83 -13.39
N GLU A 436 24.41 -10.87 -13.68
CA GLU A 436 24.46 -11.53 -15.00
C GLU A 436 23.58 -12.79 -15.14
N LYS A 437 22.84 -13.20 -14.11
CA LYS A 437 21.87 -14.29 -14.33
C LYS A 437 20.67 -13.75 -15.10
N PRO A 438 20.33 -14.35 -16.26
CA PRO A 438 19.35 -13.78 -17.17
C PRO A 438 18.01 -13.58 -16.46
N LEU A 439 17.48 -12.37 -16.60
CA LEU A 439 16.07 -12.06 -16.40
C LEU A 439 15.27 -13.10 -17.19
N ILE A 440 14.59 -13.99 -16.47
CA ILE A 440 13.63 -14.91 -17.07
C ILE A 440 12.62 -14.04 -17.83
N GLN A 441 12.55 -14.24 -19.14
CA GLN A 441 11.56 -13.63 -20.02
C GLN A 441 10.17 -13.93 -19.46
N ILE A 442 9.39 -12.87 -19.24
CA ILE A 442 7.96 -12.91 -18.93
C ILE A 442 7.20 -13.32 -20.18
#